data_AF-A0A8B6H4X1-F1
#
_entry.id   AF-A0A8B6H4X1-F1
#
_cell.length_a   1.000
_cell.length_b   1.000
_cell.length_c   1.000
_cell.angle_alpha   90.00
_cell.angle_beta   90.00
_cell.angle_gamma   90.00
#
_symmetry.space_group_name_H-M   'P 1'
#
loop_
_entity.id
_entity.type
_entity.pdbx_description
1 polymer ?
#
loop_
_entity_poly.entity_id
_entity_poly.type
_entity_poly.pdbx_seq_one_letter_code
_entity_poly.pdbx_strand_id
1 'polypeptide(L)'
;MELIEAFVVVMYDRTTTTFDINESRLELFARKQRQYDTIPPNRAALLEHTKRATYQGGHVWGQAVIQNQHLPSPGDWGWVKENADGMWIPHWT
;
A
#
# COMPACT_ATOMS: atom_id res chain seq x y z
N MET A 1 -5.08 -10.21 -2.09
CA MET A 1 -5.35 -8.81 -1.71
C MET A 1 -6.51 -8.67 -0.75
N GLU A 2 -7.57 -9.47 -0.88
CA GLU A 2 -8.79 -9.39 -0.04
C GLU A 2 -8.52 -9.30 1.48
N LEU A 3 -7.63 -10.14 2.03
CA LEU A 3 -7.31 -10.08 3.47
C LEU A 3 -6.67 -8.75 3.89
N ILE A 4 -5.81 -8.18 3.05
CA ILE A 4 -5.14 -6.90 3.31
C ILE A 4 -6.16 -5.75 3.17
N GLU A 5 -7.05 -5.81 2.18
CA GLU A 5 -8.16 -4.87 2.03
C GLU A 5 -9.05 -4.88 3.27
N ALA A 6 -9.49 -6.06 3.72
CA ALA A 6 -10.29 -6.22 4.93
C ALA A 6 -9.60 -5.65 6.17
N PHE A 7 -8.31 -5.95 6.35
CA PHE A 7 -7.50 -5.41 7.45
C PHE A 7 -7.47 -3.87 7.43
N VAL A 8 -7.16 -3.28 6.26
CA VAL A 8 -7.08 -1.83 6.11
C VAL A 8 -8.45 -1.20 6.35
N VAL A 9 -9.52 -1.74 5.78
CA VAL A 9 -10.88 -1.21 5.99
C VAL A 9 -11.23 -1.18 7.49
N VAL A 10 -10.98 -2.26 8.23
CA VAL A 10 -11.26 -2.34 9.68
C VAL A 10 -10.41 -1.35 10.48
N MET A 11 -9.17 -1.07 10.05
CA MET A 11 -8.30 -0.06 10.69
C MET A 11 -8.89 1.36 10.61
N TYR A 12 -9.57 1.69 9.49
CA TYR A 12 -10.23 2.99 9.33
C TYR A 12 -11.64 3.00 9.93
N ASP A 13 -12.35 1.87 9.88
CA ASP A 13 -13.72 1.79 10.36
C ASP A 13 -14.08 0.40 10.91
N ARG A 14 -14.05 0.28 12.24
CA ARG A 14 -14.38 -0.97 12.94
C ARG A 14 -15.86 -1.35 12.85
N THR A 15 -16.73 -0.42 12.46
CA THR A 15 -18.17 -0.68 12.30
C THR A 15 -18.54 -0.93 10.83
N THR A 16 -17.56 -1.19 9.97
CA THR A 16 -17.81 -1.44 8.55
C THR A 16 -18.71 -2.67 8.36
N THR A 17 -19.52 -2.65 7.30
CA THR A 17 -20.27 -3.82 6.81
C THR A 17 -19.71 -4.38 5.50
N THR A 18 -18.75 -3.69 4.89
CA THR A 18 -18.05 -4.11 3.66
C THR A 18 -16.56 -4.25 3.94
N PHE A 19 -15.91 -5.16 3.22
CA PHE A 19 -14.45 -5.34 3.25
C PHE A 19 -13.78 -4.95 1.92
N ASP A 20 -14.57 -4.45 0.96
CA ASP A 20 -14.04 -3.82 -0.24
C ASP A 20 -13.56 -2.39 0.09
N ILE A 21 -12.31 -2.10 -0.26
CA ILE A 21 -11.70 -0.82 0.11
C ILE A 21 -12.31 0.37 -0.61
N ASN A 22 -12.77 0.20 -1.85
CA ASN A 22 -13.36 1.28 -2.63
C ASN A 22 -14.79 1.57 -2.15
N GLU A 23 -15.57 0.54 -1.85
CA GLU A 23 -16.89 0.69 -1.22
C GLU A 23 -16.77 1.34 0.16
N SER A 24 -15.84 0.89 0.99
CA SER A 24 -15.58 1.48 2.30
C SER A 24 -15.16 2.95 2.18
N ARG A 25 -14.26 3.26 1.23
CA ARG A 25 -13.81 4.63 0.96
C ARG A 25 -14.99 5.52 0.54
N LEU A 26 -15.87 5.01 -0.32
CA LEU A 26 -17.10 5.71 -0.73
C LEU A 26 -18.03 5.95 0.46
N GLU A 27 -18.27 4.94 1.30
CA GLU A 27 -19.13 5.07 2.48
C GLU A 27 -18.59 6.12 3.46
N LEU A 28 -17.29 6.03 3.79
CA LEU A 28 -16.65 6.94 4.74
C LEU A 28 -16.66 8.39 4.24
N PHE A 29 -16.47 8.59 2.94
CA PHE A 29 -16.54 9.91 2.32
C PHE A 29 -17.98 10.42 2.23
N ALA A 30 -18.86 9.70 1.53
CA ALA A 30 -20.19 10.20 1.17
C ALA A 30 -21.20 10.14 2.32
N ARG A 31 -21.18 9.09 3.15
CA ARG A 31 -22.18 8.90 4.22
C ARG A 31 -21.68 9.40 5.57
N LYS A 32 -20.42 9.12 5.90
CA LYS A 32 -19.84 9.51 7.20
C LYS A 32 -19.13 10.87 7.16
N GLN A 33 -19.02 11.51 5.99
CA GLN A 33 -18.47 12.86 5.79
C GLN A 33 -17.09 13.04 6.45
N ARG A 34 -16.26 11.99 6.39
CA ARG A 34 -14.90 12.04 6.94
C ARG A 34 -13.97 12.87 6.07
N GLN A 35 -12.96 13.47 6.71
CA GLN A 35 -11.91 14.19 5.99
C GLN A 35 -11.14 13.23 5.07
N TYR A 36 -10.68 13.73 3.92
CA TYR A 36 -10.05 12.93 2.87
C TYR A 36 -8.76 12.21 3.32
N ASP A 37 -8.05 12.79 4.29
CA ASP A 37 -6.82 12.19 4.85
C ASP A 37 -7.12 11.12 5.92
N THR A 38 -8.40 10.97 6.29
CA THR A 38 -8.87 10.03 7.33
C THR A 38 -9.69 8.85 6.77
N ILE A 39 -9.63 8.65 5.45
CA ILE A 39 -10.29 7.55 4.74
C ILE A 39 -9.23 6.60 4.12
N PRO A 40 -9.52 5.30 3.98
CA PRO A 40 -8.56 4.31 3.50
C PRO A 40 -8.15 4.62 2.06
N PRO A 41 -6.92 4.28 1.61
CA PRO A 41 -6.48 4.50 0.23
C PRO A 41 -7.41 3.80 -0.78
N ASN A 42 -7.32 4.14 -2.06
CA ASN A 42 -7.99 3.34 -3.09
C ASN A 42 -7.26 2.00 -3.30
N ARG A 43 -7.92 1.05 -3.98
CA ARG A 43 -7.37 -0.29 -4.21
C ARG A 43 -6.02 -0.32 -4.92
N ALA A 44 -5.83 0.55 -5.94
CA ALA A 44 -4.58 0.62 -6.69
C ALA A 44 -3.42 1.10 -5.79
N ALA A 45 -3.65 2.17 -5.03
CA ALA A 45 -2.69 2.68 -4.07
C ALA A 45 -2.35 1.67 -2.96
N LEU A 46 -3.35 0.92 -2.47
CA LEU A 46 -3.11 -0.14 -1.49
C LEU A 46 -2.24 -1.25 -2.07
N LEU A 47 -2.46 -1.65 -3.33
CA LEU A 47 -1.65 -2.66 -3.99
C LEU A 47 -0.19 -2.22 -4.07
N GLU A 48 0.06 -1.00 -4.55
CA GLU A 48 1.42 -0.48 -4.67
C GLU A 48 2.09 -0.30 -3.30
N HIS A 49 1.35 0.15 -2.28
CA HIS A 49 1.84 0.23 -0.91
C HIS A 49 2.20 -1.16 -0.34
N THR A 50 1.37 -2.17 -0.60
CA THR A 50 1.62 -3.55 -0.18
C THR A 50 2.88 -4.12 -0.80
N LYS A 51 3.10 -3.87 -2.10
CA LYS A 51 4.33 -4.25 -2.80
C LYS A 51 5.55 -3.61 -2.13
N ARG A 52 5.52 -2.29 -1.88
CA ARG A 52 6.64 -1.58 -1.22
C ARG A 52 6.91 -2.11 0.18
N ALA A 53 5.88 -2.33 0.99
CA ALA A 53 6.02 -2.87 2.34
C ALA A 53 6.63 -4.28 2.32
N THR A 54 6.23 -5.12 1.37
CA THR A 54 6.78 -6.47 1.18
C THR A 54 8.25 -6.43 0.78
N TYR A 55 8.60 -5.53 -0.14
CA TYR A 55 10.00 -5.33 -0.54
C TYR A 55 10.88 -4.89 0.62
N GLN A 56 10.46 -3.85 1.35
CA GLN A 56 11.22 -3.33 2.47
C GLN A 56 11.33 -4.36 3.59
N GLY A 57 10.20 -4.92 4.04
CA GLY A 57 10.19 -5.86 5.17
C GLY A 57 10.77 -7.23 4.83
N GLY A 58 10.35 -7.83 3.72
CA GLY A 58 10.73 -9.19 3.34
C GLY A 58 12.06 -9.26 2.62
N HIS A 59 12.26 -8.46 1.57
CA HIS A 59 13.46 -8.54 0.76
C HIS A 59 14.65 -7.82 1.36
N VAL A 60 14.48 -6.60 1.90
CA VAL A 60 15.59 -5.82 2.45
C VAL A 60 15.86 -6.21 3.90
N TRP A 61 14.88 -6.04 4.79
CA TRP A 61 15.09 -6.29 6.22
C TRP A 61 15.13 -7.79 6.56
N GLY A 62 14.31 -8.61 5.90
CA GLY A 62 14.31 -10.06 6.11
C GLY A 62 15.61 -10.75 5.73
N GLN A 63 16.46 -10.10 4.93
CA GLN A 63 17.77 -10.60 4.51
C GLN A 63 18.94 -9.81 5.11
N ALA A 64 18.70 -8.95 6.12
CA ALA A 64 19.69 -8.02 6.66
C ALA A 64 21.00 -8.66 7.18
N VAL A 65 20.96 -9.95 7.55
CA VAL A 65 22.14 -10.71 8.01
C VAL A 65 22.84 -11.52 6.92
N ILE A 66 22.28 -11.53 5.71
CA ILE A 66 22.83 -12.26 4.57
C ILE A 66 23.87 -11.38 3.89
N GLN A 67 25.11 -11.84 3.88
CA GLN A 67 26.18 -11.18 3.13
C GLN A 67 25.89 -11.22 1.63
N ASN A 68 26.03 -10.07 0.95
CA ASN A 68 25.76 -9.92 -0.49
C ASN A 68 24.35 -10.38 -0.90
N GLN A 69 23.32 -9.98 -0.13
CA GLN A 69 21.94 -10.28 -0.45
C GLN A 69 21.56 -9.89 -1.90
N HIS A 70 20.83 -10.77 -2.57
CA HIS A 70 20.27 -10.49 -3.88
C HIS A 70 18.88 -9.88 -3.71
N LEU A 71 18.73 -8.62 -4.10
CA LEU A 71 17.45 -7.91 -4.04
C LEU A 71 16.79 -7.89 -5.42
N PRO A 72 15.47 -8.13 -5.51
CA PRO A 72 14.74 -7.92 -6.76
C PRO A 72 14.72 -6.42 -7.13
N SER A 73 14.38 -6.11 -8.38
CA SER A 73 14.28 -4.73 -8.86
C SER A 73 13.17 -3.97 -8.12
N PRO A 74 13.42 -2.79 -7.53
CA PRO A 74 12.37 -1.98 -6.92
C PRO A 74 11.20 -1.66 -7.86
N GLY A 75 11.43 -1.63 -9.18
CA GLY A 75 10.41 -1.40 -10.20
C GLY A 75 9.24 -2.39 -10.14
N ASP A 76 9.52 -3.64 -9.78
CA ASP A 76 8.48 -4.68 -9.66
C ASP A 76 7.71 -4.57 -8.32
N TRP A 77 8.19 -3.70 -7.42
CA TRP A 77 7.73 -3.59 -6.05
C TRP A 77 7.16 -2.21 -5.69
N GLY A 78 6.54 -1.55 -6.67
CA GLY A 78 5.80 -0.31 -6.45
C GLY A 78 6.67 0.94 -6.33
N TRP A 79 7.81 0.93 -7.01
CA TRP A 79 8.68 2.09 -7.22
C TRP A 79 8.81 2.39 -8.72
N VAL A 80 9.06 3.64 -9.07
CA VAL A 80 9.39 4.07 -10.44
C VAL A 80 10.63 4.97 -10.39
N LYS A 81 11.44 4.96 -11.46
CA LYS A 81 12.60 5.86 -11.55
C LYS A 81 12.16 7.25 -12.01
N GLU A 82 12.66 8.27 -11.34
CA GLU A 82 12.52 9.65 -11.79
C GLU A 82 13.47 9.93 -12.97
N ASN A 83 12.95 10.59 -14.01
CA ASN A 83 13.61 10.83 -15.30
C ASN A 83 14.68 11.94 -15.22
N ALA A 84 15.70 11.79 -14.38
CA ALA A 84 16.97 12.52 -14.47
C ALA A 84 18.03 11.90 -13.55
N ASP A 85 17.67 11.66 -12.29
CA ASP A 85 18.63 11.32 -11.23
C ASP A 85 18.67 9.81 -10.92
N GLY A 86 17.81 9.02 -11.56
CA GLY A 86 17.70 7.58 -11.33
C GLY A 86 17.18 7.21 -9.94
N MET A 87 16.66 8.19 -9.19
CA MET A 87 16.07 7.99 -7.86
C MET A 87 14.77 7.20 -7.96
N TRP A 88 14.61 6.23 -7.05
CA TRP A 88 13.37 5.47 -6.91
C TRP A 88 12.36 6.27 -6.10
N ILE A 89 11.23 6.60 -6.71
CA ILE A 89 10.10 7.27 -6.06
C ILE A 89 8.90 6.31 -5.97
N PRO A 90 8.01 6.48 -4.98
CA PRO A 90 6.82 5.63 -4.87
C PRO A 90 5.97 5.71 -6.14
N HIS A 91 5.63 4.56 -6.69
CA HIS A 91 4.56 4.44 -7.68
C HIS A 91 3.21 4.47 -6.94
N TRP A 92 2.40 5.50 -7.19
CA TRP A 92 1.24 5.77 -6.33
C TRP A 92 0.01 4.91 -6.63
N THR A 93 -0.23 4.52 -7.89
CA THR A 93 -1.42 3.75 -8.32
C THR A 93 -1.14 2.96 -9.57
#